data_AF-A0A9X3SEW5-F1
#
_entry.id   AF-A0A9X3SEW5-F1
#
_cell.length_a   1.000
_cell.length_b   1.000
_cell.length_c   1.000
_cell.angle_alpha   90.00
_cell.angle_beta   90.00
_cell.angle_gamma   90.00
#
_symmetry.space_group_name_H-M   'P 1'
#
loop_
_entity.id
_entity.type
_entity.pdbx_description
1 polymer ?
#
loop_
_entity_poly.entity_id
_entity_poly.type
_entity_poly.pdbx_seq_one_letter_code
_entity_poly.pdbx_strand_id
1 'polypeptide(L)'
;MIRTLFAGFAAAFIVLACASSASADSIAYVKDGNVWLTTPDGSRQYQVTSTGGYSDVTQSDDGTIVALNGVRLHRLARDGAVQADFATPVSSTSPGKSFWGPYDPAISPDGTKVAYTYYWLSQTTTPDCFPPKCLVALNEGGTGYTWSDRMTDWKTGDAIGYHSGWRHPSWIDNDMTLLANPTHLPNHDLLLDRISDGGNGHGNMVMAWFSDTGDNPHMSGAELTRDKRKLAAQTGANDSTLSVYLIRGFPSGWKDGNPIGSDVVRCYRYEGPVGGSYSQPTWSPDGSNMAFTDGAGLKIAAVPNFASECTLDGATPTPAVLIPGATEPDWGPADVPPARPAQPTPPAQPTPPAQPTQPTGKSLSVTVSSASKKSGVKLSVKVTGKGKLSAVAKAGSKTVGKASAKVKKAGTAKLKLKVSRKGKLSVKVTFKPSSGATISKTLNVNVR
;
A
#
# COMPACT_ATOMS: atom_id res chain seq x y z
N MET A 1 -4.46 -29.24 79.53
CA MET A 1 -3.23 -29.24 78.70
C MET A 1 -3.63 -28.90 77.28
N ILE A 2 -3.07 -27.81 76.77
CA ILE A 2 -3.34 -27.18 75.47
C ILE A 2 -2.63 -27.97 74.37
N ARG A 3 -3.31 -28.23 73.23
CA ARG A 3 -2.77 -28.03 71.86
C ARG A 3 -3.66 -28.60 70.73
N THR A 4 -4.09 -27.67 69.84
CA THR A 4 -4.15 -27.74 68.35
C THR A 4 -5.06 -28.78 67.65
N LEU A 5 -5.67 -28.56 66.48
CA LEU A 5 -5.53 -27.54 65.42
C LEU A 5 -6.77 -27.58 64.49
N PHE A 6 -7.15 -26.44 63.93
CA PHE A 6 -8.07 -26.24 62.81
C PHE A 6 -7.53 -26.86 61.51
N ALA A 7 -8.41 -27.43 60.67
CA ALA A 7 -8.34 -27.38 59.19
C ALA A 7 -9.56 -28.09 58.56
N GLY A 8 -10.23 -27.46 57.59
CA GLY A 8 -11.23 -28.15 56.79
C GLY A 8 -12.13 -27.27 55.93
N PHE A 9 -11.58 -26.39 55.08
CA PHE A 9 -12.32 -25.78 53.97
C PHE A 9 -11.33 -25.34 52.89
N ALA A 10 -11.32 -26.03 51.73
CA ALA A 10 -11.01 -25.50 50.40
C ALA A 10 -10.75 -26.64 49.40
N ALA A 11 -11.69 -26.90 48.48
CA ALA A 11 -11.39 -27.58 47.23
C ALA A 11 -12.47 -27.25 46.17
N ALA A 12 -12.37 -26.07 45.58
CA ALA A 12 -13.00 -25.74 44.30
C ALA A 12 -12.05 -24.81 43.54
N PHE A 13 -10.98 -25.39 42.99
CA PHE A 13 -10.08 -24.66 42.10
C PHE A 13 -10.68 -24.67 40.69
N ILE A 14 -11.06 -23.46 40.29
CA ILE A 14 -11.52 -23.04 38.98
C ILE A 14 -10.44 -23.39 37.93
N VAL A 15 -10.74 -24.34 37.04
CA VAL A 15 -10.03 -24.49 35.76
C VAL A 15 -10.74 -23.56 34.76
N LEU A 16 -10.48 -22.26 34.86
CA LEU A 16 -10.72 -21.37 33.72
C LEU A 16 -9.51 -21.55 32.81
N ALA A 17 -9.69 -22.39 31.79
CA ALA A 17 -8.79 -22.42 30.66
C ALA A 17 -8.64 -20.99 30.13
N CYS A 18 -7.40 -20.49 30.12
CA CYS A 18 -7.01 -19.38 29.27
C CYS A 18 -7.24 -19.81 27.83
N ALA A 19 -8.46 -19.66 27.32
CA ALA A 19 -8.62 -19.45 25.89
C ALA A 19 -7.81 -18.19 25.61
N SER A 20 -6.68 -18.34 24.92
CA SER A 20 -6.05 -17.21 24.24
C SER A 20 -7.18 -16.51 23.51
N SER A 21 -7.52 -15.29 23.93
CA SER A 21 -8.41 -14.44 23.15
C SER A 21 -7.88 -14.51 21.74
N ALA A 22 -8.66 -15.07 20.81
CA ALA A 22 -8.31 -15.00 19.40
C ALA A 22 -8.27 -13.51 19.10
N SER A 23 -7.08 -12.92 19.15
CA SER A 23 -6.89 -11.52 18.84
C SER A 23 -7.25 -11.43 17.39
N ALA A 24 -8.31 -10.69 17.09
CA ALA A 24 -8.58 -10.39 15.70
C ALA A 24 -7.37 -9.62 15.16
N ASP A 25 -6.98 -9.94 13.93
CA ASP A 25 -5.97 -9.24 13.18
C ASP A 25 -6.27 -9.40 11.68
N SER A 26 -5.72 -8.49 10.90
CA SER A 26 -5.89 -8.52 9.45
C SER A 26 -4.70 -7.90 8.75
N ILE A 27 -4.55 -8.29 7.48
CA ILE A 27 -3.56 -7.71 6.58
C ILE A 27 -4.30 -6.89 5.55
N ALA A 28 -4.05 -5.58 5.52
CA ALA A 28 -4.42 -4.71 4.42
C ALA A 28 -3.44 -4.91 3.27
N TYR A 29 -3.94 -4.91 2.04
CA TYR A 29 -3.09 -5.05 0.85
C TYR A 29 -3.74 -4.42 -0.37
N VAL A 30 -2.93 -4.14 -1.38
CA VAL A 30 -3.38 -3.71 -2.70
C VAL A 30 -3.48 -4.91 -3.64
N LYS A 31 -4.60 -5.02 -4.36
CA LYS A 31 -4.79 -5.99 -5.43
C LYS A 31 -5.74 -5.46 -6.49
N ASP A 32 -5.35 -5.61 -7.77
CA ASP A 32 -6.07 -5.08 -8.92
C ASP A 32 -6.36 -3.57 -8.81
N GLY A 33 -5.42 -2.83 -8.18
CA GLY A 33 -5.52 -1.39 -7.92
C GLY A 33 -6.56 -0.99 -6.87
N ASN A 34 -7.04 -1.93 -6.05
CA ASN A 34 -7.98 -1.69 -4.96
C ASN A 34 -7.38 -2.13 -3.62
N VAL A 35 -7.94 -1.60 -2.54
CA VAL A 35 -7.60 -1.98 -1.17
C VAL A 35 -8.46 -3.16 -0.74
N TRP A 36 -7.80 -4.13 -0.12
CA TRP A 36 -8.40 -5.35 0.41
C TRP A 36 -7.91 -5.60 1.83
N LEU A 37 -8.63 -6.48 2.52
CA LEU A 37 -8.30 -7.01 3.84
C LEU A 37 -8.37 -8.52 3.78
N THR A 38 -7.45 -9.21 4.46
CA THR A 38 -7.52 -10.66 4.65
C THR A 38 -7.22 -11.04 6.10
N THR A 39 -7.79 -12.15 6.58
CA THR A 39 -7.30 -12.81 7.79
C THR A 39 -5.91 -13.41 7.51
N PRO A 40 -5.08 -13.63 8.54
CA PRO A 40 -3.75 -14.23 8.37
C PRO A 40 -3.78 -15.61 7.72
N ASP A 41 -4.84 -16.38 7.95
CA ASP A 41 -5.02 -17.70 7.34
C ASP A 41 -5.61 -17.64 5.92
N GLY A 42 -5.94 -16.45 5.40
CA GLY A 42 -6.55 -16.25 4.09
C GLY A 42 -8.03 -16.65 3.98
N SER A 43 -8.64 -17.14 5.06
CA SER A 43 -10.00 -17.70 5.03
C SER A 43 -11.10 -16.66 4.79
N ARG A 44 -10.87 -15.41 5.20
CA ARG A 44 -11.76 -14.27 4.92
C ARG A 44 -11.02 -13.20 4.14
N GLN A 45 -11.64 -12.70 3.07
CA GLN A 45 -11.19 -11.54 2.33
C GLN A 45 -12.32 -10.53 2.19
N TYR A 46 -12.00 -9.25 2.33
CA TYR A 46 -12.95 -8.15 2.19
C TYR A 46 -12.38 -7.08 1.26
N GLN A 47 -13.11 -6.76 0.19
CA GLN A 47 -12.74 -5.68 -0.73
C GLN A 47 -13.21 -4.34 -0.15
N VAL A 48 -12.26 -3.51 0.29
CA VAL A 48 -12.54 -2.20 0.88
C VAL A 48 -12.92 -1.20 -0.22
N THR A 49 -12.19 -1.19 -1.34
CA THR A 49 -12.45 -0.25 -2.44
C THR A 49 -12.69 -0.97 -3.77
N SER A 50 -13.46 -0.33 -4.67
CA SER A 50 -13.82 -0.94 -5.97
C SER A 50 -13.60 -0.01 -7.17
N THR A 51 -13.04 1.18 -6.95
CA THR A 51 -12.88 2.22 -7.98
C THR A 51 -11.55 2.14 -8.72
N GLY A 52 -10.59 1.37 -8.20
CA GLY A 52 -9.22 1.34 -8.69
C GLY A 52 -8.39 2.57 -8.30
N GLY A 53 -7.14 2.60 -8.75
CA GLY A 53 -6.22 3.74 -8.62
C GLY A 53 -5.38 3.74 -7.35
N TYR A 54 -5.54 2.74 -6.48
CA TYR A 54 -4.72 2.57 -5.28
C TYR A 54 -3.41 1.87 -5.62
N SER A 55 -2.32 2.39 -5.08
CA SER A 55 -0.98 1.84 -5.28
C SER A 55 -0.29 1.44 -3.98
N ASP A 56 -0.82 1.87 -2.83
CA ASP A 56 -0.25 1.60 -1.51
C ASP A 56 -1.31 1.69 -0.41
N VAL A 57 -1.10 1.02 0.72
CA VAL A 57 -2.04 0.97 1.85
C VAL A 57 -1.35 0.73 3.19
N THR A 58 -1.89 1.36 4.23
CA THR A 58 -1.53 1.16 5.63
C THR A 58 -2.78 1.22 6.52
N GLN A 59 -2.75 0.62 7.71
CA GLN A 59 -3.82 0.61 8.69
C GLN A 59 -3.30 0.84 10.12
N SER A 60 -4.09 1.57 10.90
CA SER A 60 -3.84 1.81 12.33
C SER A 60 -4.48 0.74 13.22
N ASP A 61 -4.28 0.85 14.53
CA ASP A 61 -4.77 -0.14 15.49
C ASP A 61 -6.30 -0.21 15.58
N ASP A 62 -6.99 0.91 15.37
CA ASP A 62 -8.46 0.93 15.33
C ASP A 62 -9.04 0.46 13.98
N GLY A 63 -8.17 0.18 13.01
CA GLY A 63 -8.55 -0.23 11.66
C GLY A 63 -8.84 0.95 10.71
N THR A 64 -8.58 2.19 11.10
CA THR A 64 -8.52 3.30 10.15
C THR A 64 -7.46 2.97 9.10
N ILE A 65 -7.84 3.06 7.83
CA ILE A 65 -6.96 2.77 6.69
C ILE A 65 -6.54 4.09 6.05
N VAL A 66 -5.27 4.21 5.68
CA VAL A 66 -4.80 5.24 4.74
C VAL A 66 -4.30 4.54 3.49
N ALA A 67 -4.70 5.03 2.32
CA ALA A 67 -4.29 4.46 1.04
C ALA A 67 -3.87 5.54 0.05
N LEU A 68 -2.82 5.26 -0.71
CA LEU A 68 -2.34 6.15 -1.77
C LEU A 68 -3.17 5.94 -3.03
N ASN A 69 -3.93 6.96 -3.45
CA ASN A 69 -4.71 6.98 -4.68
C ASN A 69 -4.13 8.02 -5.66
N GLY A 70 -3.38 7.55 -6.67
CA GLY A 70 -2.63 8.44 -7.55
C GLY A 70 -1.52 9.19 -6.81
N VAL A 71 -1.75 10.45 -6.48
CA VAL A 71 -0.81 11.28 -5.68
C VAL A 71 -1.51 11.90 -4.47
N ARG A 72 -2.60 11.29 -4.00
CA ARG A 72 -3.40 11.78 -2.87
C ARG A 72 -3.59 10.67 -1.87
N LEU A 73 -3.76 11.04 -0.61
CA LEU A 73 -4.04 10.10 0.47
C LEU A 73 -5.53 10.06 0.73
N HIS A 74 -6.08 8.85 0.78
CA HIS A 74 -7.45 8.63 1.23
C HIS A 74 -7.43 8.02 2.62
N ARG A 75 -8.10 8.67 3.57
CA ARG A 75 -8.47 8.05 4.85
C ARG A 75 -9.78 7.29 4.64
N LEU A 76 -9.77 5.99 4.88
CA LEU A 76 -10.86 5.07 4.62
C LEU A 76 -11.32 4.43 5.93
N ALA A 77 -12.64 4.36 6.09
CA ALA A 77 -13.23 3.39 7.01
C ALA A 77 -13.04 1.97 6.47
N ARG A 78 -13.07 0.97 7.36
CA ARG A 78 -12.96 -0.46 7.02
C ARG A 78 -13.97 -0.94 5.97
N ASP A 79 -15.14 -0.31 5.92
CA ASP A 79 -16.20 -0.66 4.97
C ASP A 79 -16.01 -0.06 3.57
N GLY A 80 -15.03 0.83 3.40
CA GLY A 80 -14.72 1.52 2.15
C GLY A 80 -15.20 2.97 2.09
N ALA A 81 -15.89 3.49 3.12
CA ALA A 81 -16.27 4.90 3.15
C ALA A 81 -15.03 5.80 3.20
N VAL A 82 -14.92 6.73 2.25
CA VAL A 82 -13.87 7.75 2.25
C VAL A 82 -14.20 8.78 3.33
N GLN A 83 -13.39 8.81 4.39
CA GLN A 83 -13.51 9.75 5.49
C GLN A 83 -12.77 11.06 5.20
N ALA A 84 -11.65 10.98 4.49
CA ALA A 84 -10.92 12.14 3.99
C ALA A 84 -10.22 11.83 2.67
N ASP A 85 -10.09 12.85 1.82
CA ASP A 85 -9.30 12.84 0.59
C ASP A 85 -8.44 14.10 0.60
N PHE A 86 -7.13 13.94 0.75
CA PHE A 86 -6.22 15.06 0.97
C PHE A 86 -4.89 14.92 0.21
N ALA A 87 -4.26 16.06 -0.02
CA ALA A 87 -2.91 16.16 -0.56
C ALA A 87 -1.91 16.33 0.57
N THR A 88 -0.64 16.13 0.24
CA THR A 88 0.55 16.54 0.99
C THR A 88 1.28 17.63 0.19
N PRO A 89 2.24 18.36 0.79
CA PRO A 89 3.06 19.34 0.07
C PRO A 89 3.76 18.79 -1.19
N VAL A 90 3.94 17.47 -1.27
CA VAL A 90 4.64 16.78 -2.37
C VAL A 90 3.69 16.12 -3.38
N SER A 91 2.37 16.22 -3.16
CA SER A 91 1.31 15.68 -4.04
C SER A 91 1.22 16.44 -5.36
N SER A 92 2.12 16.15 -6.31
CA SER A 92 2.14 16.82 -7.60
C SER A 92 2.41 15.89 -8.77
N THR A 93 1.65 16.07 -9.86
CA THR A 93 1.88 15.43 -11.16
C THR A 93 2.44 16.41 -12.20
N SER A 94 2.78 17.64 -11.80
CA SER A 94 3.17 18.72 -12.73
C SER A 94 4.62 18.56 -13.18
N PRO A 95 4.91 18.61 -14.49
CA PRO A 95 6.28 18.65 -15.00
C PRO A 95 7.05 19.86 -14.46
N GLY A 96 8.29 19.66 -13.98
CA GLY A 96 9.17 20.74 -13.54
C GLY A 96 9.03 21.16 -12.07
N LYS A 97 8.26 20.43 -11.25
CA LYS A 97 8.32 20.58 -9.79
C LYS A 97 9.56 19.91 -9.23
N SER A 98 10.13 20.51 -8.19
CA SER A 98 11.28 19.95 -7.49
C SER A 98 10.92 18.82 -6.55
N PHE A 99 9.65 18.60 -6.18
CA PHE A 99 9.25 17.56 -5.22
C PHE A 99 8.25 16.55 -5.84
N TRP A 100 8.36 15.28 -5.42
CA TRP A 100 7.49 14.18 -5.84
C TRP A 100 7.10 13.28 -4.68
N GLY A 101 5.83 12.89 -4.64
CA GLY A 101 5.25 12.01 -3.63
C GLY A 101 3.75 12.26 -3.49
N PRO A 102 3.15 11.87 -2.35
CA PRO A 102 3.73 11.00 -1.32
C PRO A 102 3.89 9.56 -1.83
N TYR A 103 4.86 8.84 -1.29
CA TYR A 103 5.07 7.40 -1.50
C TYR A 103 5.15 6.70 -0.14
N ASP A 104 4.96 5.38 -0.09
CA ASP A 104 5.13 4.56 1.11
C ASP A 104 4.46 5.16 2.37
N PRO A 105 3.15 5.48 2.33
CA PRO A 105 2.49 6.06 3.49
C PRO A 105 2.40 5.05 4.63
N ALA A 106 2.75 5.49 5.84
CA ALA A 106 2.59 4.72 7.08
C ALA A 106 1.72 5.52 8.05
N ILE A 107 0.61 4.95 8.51
CA ILE A 107 -0.28 5.60 9.49
C ILE A 107 0.17 5.24 10.91
N SER A 108 0.11 6.20 11.84
CA SER A 108 0.45 5.95 13.24
C SER A 108 -0.53 4.95 13.87
N PRO A 109 -0.12 4.21 14.92
CA PRO A 109 -0.99 3.23 15.58
C PRO A 109 -2.30 3.84 16.10
N ASP A 110 -2.28 5.08 16.60
CA ASP A 110 -3.49 5.83 17.00
C ASP A 110 -4.34 6.38 15.84
N GLY A 111 -3.90 6.20 14.59
CA GLY A 111 -4.62 6.63 13.39
C GLY A 111 -4.61 8.14 13.13
N THR A 112 -3.84 8.93 13.89
CA THR A 112 -3.88 10.40 13.83
C THR A 112 -2.87 11.03 12.87
N LYS A 113 -1.75 10.37 12.60
CA LYS A 113 -0.65 10.90 11.78
C LYS A 113 -0.33 9.95 10.63
N VAL A 114 0.24 10.49 9.56
CA VAL A 114 0.77 9.74 8.43
C VAL A 114 2.19 10.22 8.14
N ALA A 115 3.13 9.30 8.13
CA ALA A 115 4.48 9.49 7.60
C ALA A 115 4.49 9.04 6.12
N TYR A 116 5.31 9.65 5.28
CA TYR A 116 5.42 9.27 3.87
C TYR A 116 6.80 9.59 3.29
N THR A 117 7.26 8.77 2.36
CA THR A 117 8.43 9.06 1.52
C THR A 117 8.13 10.19 0.55
N TYR A 118 9.11 11.06 0.31
CA TYR A 118 9.13 12.00 -0.81
C TYR A 118 10.51 12.05 -1.46
N TYR A 119 10.54 12.51 -2.72
CA TYR A 119 11.77 12.81 -3.46
C TYR A 119 11.81 14.28 -3.82
N TRP A 120 13.02 14.84 -3.95
CA TRP A 120 13.19 16.16 -4.52
C TRP A 120 14.47 16.32 -5.33
N LEU A 121 14.44 17.22 -6.31
CA LEU A 121 15.59 17.61 -7.10
C LEU A 121 16.20 18.88 -6.51
N SER A 122 17.40 18.74 -5.94
CA SER A 122 18.26 19.87 -5.60
C SER A 122 19.20 20.17 -6.78
N GLN A 123 19.64 21.43 -6.91
CA GLN A 123 20.73 21.79 -7.80
C GLN A 123 21.89 22.26 -6.93
N THR A 124 23.06 21.64 -7.10
CA THR A 124 24.27 22.03 -6.37
C THR A 124 25.42 22.28 -7.34
N THR A 125 26.46 22.96 -6.85
CA THR A 125 27.68 23.19 -7.61
C THR A 125 28.67 22.06 -7.41
N THR A 126 29.15 21.44 -8.49
CA THR A 126 30.26 20.48 -8.42
C THR A 126 31.55 21.18 -7.97
N PRO A 127 32.20 20.74 -6.86
CA PRO A 127 33.40 21.39 -6.32
C PRO A 127 34.59 21.44 -7.30
N ASP A 128 34.60 20.54 -8.28
CA ASP A 128 35.67 20.32 -9.26
C ASP A 128 35.45 21.03 -10.61
N CYS A 129 34.40 21.87 -10.73
CA CYS A 129 34.08 22.54 -11.99
C CYS A 129 34.17 24.07 -11.89
N PHE A 130 35.05 24.67 -12.71
CA PHE A 130 35.01 26.09 -13.06
C PHE A 130 33.99 26.35 -14.20
N PRO A 131 33.35 27.53 -14.29
CA PRO A 131 32.30 27.85 -15.26
C PRO A 131 32.66 27.47 -16.71
N PRO A 132 31.71 27.00 -17.55
CA PRO A 132 30.26 27.27 -17.47
C PRO A 132 29.32 26.07 -17.20
N LYS A 133 29.81 24.90 -16.76
CA LYS A 133 28.98 23.71 -16.47
C LYS A 133 28.97 23.32 -14.99
N CYS A 134 28.72 24.30 -14.10
CA CYS A 134 28.90 24.10 -12.66
C CYS A 134 27.72 23.47 -11.91
N LEU A 135 26.53 23.34 -12.50
CA LEU A 135 25.34 22.86 -11.78
C LEU A 135 25.06 21.39 -12.07
N VAL A 136 25.05 20.56 -11.03
CA VAL A 136 24.53 19.19 -11.08
C VAL A 136 23.18 19.13 -10.36
N ALA A 137 22.25 18.40 -10.95
CA ALA A 137 20.97 18.11 -10.32
C ALA A 137 21.09 16.82 -9.53
N LEU A 138 20.85 16.88 -8.22
CA LEU A 138 20.84 15.72 -7.33
C LEU A 138 19.40 15.36 -7.02
N ASN A 139 19.07 14.08 -7.18
CA ASN A 139 17.80 13.55 -6.70
C ASN A 139 17.99 13.09 -5.27
N GLU A 140 17.31 13.76 -4.36
CA GLU A 140 17.35 13.55 -2.91
C GLU A 140 15.99 12.98 -2.47
N GLY A 141 15.93 12.41 -1.28
CA GLY A 141 14.73 11.77 -0.76
C GLY A 141 14.65 11.89 0.76
N GLY A 142 13.44 11.79 1.29
CA GLY A 142 13.15 12.15 2.66
C GLY A 142 11.81 11.60 3.12
N THR A 143 11.49 11.89 4.38
CA THR A 143 10.23 11.51 5.04
C THR A 143 9.49 12.76 5.46
N GLY A 144 8.23 12.89 5.05
CA GLY A 144 7.34 13.96 5.50
C GLY A 144 6.25 13.42 6.41
N TYR A 145 5.67 14.32 7.22
CA TYR A 145 4.59 13.98 8.13
C TYR A 145 3.37 14.87 7.89
N THR A 146 2.16 14.33 8.10
CA THR A 146 0.89 15.04 8.00
C THR A 146 -0.14 14.44 8.95
N TRP A 147 -1.14 15.21 9.34
CA TRP A 147 -2.35 14.66 9.97
C TRP A 147 -3.07 13.71 9.01
N SER A 148 -3.74 12.68 9.54
CA SER A 148 -4.36 11.62 8.73
C SER A 148 -5.64 12.04 8.00
N ASP A 149 -6.17 13.23 8.27
CA ASP A 149 -7.47 13.70 7.77
C ASP A 149 -7.39 14.97 6.91
N ARG A 150 -6.22 15.59 6.77
CA ARG A 150 -6.04 16.87 6.07
C ARG A 150 -4.62 17.08 5.58
N MET A 151 -4.48 17.97 4.61
CA MET A 151 -3.18 18.48 4.20
C MET A 151 -2.57 19.31 5.33
N THR A 152 -1.33 18.98 5.68
CA THR A 152 -0.52 19.74 6.63
C THR A 152 0.68 20.31 5.88
N ASP A 153 0.93 21.60 5.98
CA ASP A 153 2.17 22.19 5.46
C ASP A 153 3.35 21.80 6.36
N TRP A 154 4.56 21.92 5.86
CA TRP A 154 5.80 21.68 6.60
C TRP A 154 6.27 22.89 7.41
N LYS A 155 5.77 24.11 7.15
CA LYS A 155 6.32 25.35 7.74
C LYS A 155 5.32 26.23 8.50
N THR A 156 4.09 25.76 8.70
CA THR A 156 3.03 26.48 9.41
C THR A 156 2.90 25.99 10.86
N GLY A 157 2.07 26.66 11.66
CA GLY A 157 1.87 26.32 13.08
C GLY A 157 1.21 24.96 13.34
N ASP A 158 0.60 24.34 12.33
CA ASP A 158 0.03 22.99 12.36
C ASP A 158 0.98 21.90 11.81
N ALA A 159 2.19 22.27 11.38
CA ALA A 159 3.18 21.37 10.83
C ALA A 159 3.66 20.32 11.84
N ILE A 160 3.63 19.05 11.42
CA ILE A 160 4.23 17.94 12.17
C ILE A 160 5.75 17.86 11.88
N GLY A 161 6.15 18.18 10.65
CA GLY A 161 7.56 18.26 10.25
C GLY A 161 7.88 17.42 9.03
N TYR A 162 9.17 17.41 8.67
CA TYR A 162 9.75 16.53 7.66
C TYR A 162 11.25 16.36 7.93
N HIS A 163 11.83 15.33 7.33
CA HIS A 163 13.25 15.06 7.35
C HIS A 163 13.78 14.72 5.96
N SER A 164 14.93 15.27 5.62
CA SER A 164 15.70 14.96 4.41
C SER A 164 16.72 13.87 4.72
N GLY A 165 16.89 12.88 3.84
CA GLY A 165 18.01 11.95 3.90
C GLY A 165 17.61 10.49 4.07
N TRP A 166 16.41 10.19 4.57
CA TRP A 166 15.92 8.82 4.82
C TRP A 166 14.46 8.67 4.42
N ARG A 167 14.09 7.47 3.99
CA ARG A 167 12.82 7.09 3.37
C ARG A 167 12.23 5.87 4.07
N HIS A 168 11.13 5.33 3.53
CA HIS A 168 10.47 4.10 3.98
C HIS A 168 10.15 4.13 5.48
N PRO A 169 9.32 5.10 5.92
CA PRO A 169 8.97 5.20 7.32
C PRO A 169 8.13 4.00 7.78
N SER A 170 8.33 3.58 9.02
CA SER A 170 7.39 2.74 9.77
C SER A 170 7.24 3.26 11.19
N TRP A 171 6.08 3.08 11.81
CA TRP A 171 5.83 3.57 13.17
C TRP A 171 6.24 2.54 14.21
N ILE A 172 6.95 3.01 15.24
CA ILE A 172 7.28 2.21 16.43
C ILE A 172 6.20 2.40 17.50
N ASP A 173 5.71 3.62 17.62
CA ASP A 173 4.62 4.05 18.49
C ASP A 173 3.94 5.29 17.90
N ASN A 174 3.15 6.05 18.66
CA ASN A 174 2.37 7.18 18.12
C ASN A 174 3.21 8.41 17.75
N ASP A 175 4.45 8.51 18.24
CA ASP A 175 5.29 9.70 18.09
C ASP A 175 6.72 9.37 17.64
N MET A 176 7.04 8.11 17.39
CA MET A 176 8.34 7.67 16.92
C MET A 176 8.23 6.79 15.67
N THR A 177 9.00 7.16 14.65
CA THR A 177 9.18 6.35 13.44
C THR A 177 10.57 5.75 13.37
N LEU A 178 10.67 4.59 12.72
CA LEU A 178 11.88 4.06 12.13
C LEU A 178 11.97 4.57 10.70
N LEU A 179 13.12 5.14 10.33
CA LEU A 179 13.41 5.56 8.96
C LEU A 179 14.58 4.74 8.41
N ALA A 180 14.54 4.42 7.12
CA ALA A 180 15.52 3.59 6.45
C ALA A 180 16.04 4.19 5.15
N ASN A 181 16.91 3.46 4.44
CA ASN A 181 17.38 3.78 3.09
C ASN A 181 17.97 5.20 2.92
N PRO A 182 19.15 5.46 3.52
CA PRO A 182 19.80 6.76 3.42
C PRO A 182 20.02 7.18 1.96
N THR A 183 19.84 8.46 1.65
CA THR A 183 20.04 9.01 0.29
C THR A 183 21.43 9.56 0.06
N HIS A 184 22.24 9.67 1.10
CA HIS A 184 23.63 10.13 1.05
C HIS A 184 24.51 9.23 1.90
N LEU A 185 25.77 9.07 1.50
CA LEU A 185 26.79 8.38 2.27
C LEU A 185 27.86 9.38 2.75
N PRO A 186 28.48 9.16 3.92
CA PRO A 186 28.19 8.08 4.87
C PRO A 186 27.01 8.44 5.81
N ASN A 187 26.06 7.53 5.96
CA ASN A 187 24.94 7.65 6.91
C ASN A 187 24.60 6.27 7.48
N HIS A 188 23.92 6.24 8.62
CA HIS A 188 23.36 4.99 9.15
C HIS A 188 22.21 4.49 8.28
N ASP A 189 22.07 3.17 8.15
CA ASP A 189 20.98 2.58 7.36
C ASP A 189 19.63 2.86 8.02
N LEU A 190 19.55 2.73 9.35
CA LEU A 190 18.36 2.94 10.16
C LEU A 190 18.54 4.10 11.14
N LEU A 191 17.51 4.94 11.22
CA LEU A 191 17.35 6.02 12.19
C LEU A 191 16.05 5.86 12.96
N LEU A 192 16.02 6.45 14.15
CA LEU A 192 14.78 6.77 14.85
C LEU A 192 14.49 8.26 14.70
N ASP A 193 13.27 8.60 14.33
CA ASP A 193 12.80 9.97 14.27
C ASP A 193 11.65 10.16 15.26
N ARG A 194 11.86 11.00 16.27
CA ARG A 194 10.83 11.34 17.25
C ARG A 194 10.20 12.66 16.86
N ILE A 195 8.90 12.62 16.61
CA ILE A 195 8.10 13.79 16.33
C ILE A 195 8.12 14.67 17.57
N SER A 196 8.47 15.94 17.39
CA SER A 196 8.36 16.93 18.45
C SER A 196 7.06 17.71 18.32
N ASP A 197 6.55 18.18 19.46
CA ASP A 197 5.37 19.03 19.54
C ASP A 197 5.69 20.45 19.03
N GLY A 198 5.92 20.60 17.72
CA GLY A 198 5.96 21.88 17.02
C GLY A 198 7.28 22.65 17.10
N GLY A 199 7.88 22.92 15.94
CA GLY A 199 8.99 23.84 15.82
C GLY A 199 9.63 23.89 14.43
N ASN A 200 9.15 24.81 13.59
CA ASN A 200 9.85 25.37 12.42
C ASN A 200 10.12 24.42 11.22
N GLY A 201 9.47 23.26 11.14
CA GLY A 201 9.57 22.35 9.99
C GLY A 201 10.82 21.46 9.96
N HIS A 202 11.74 21.62 10.91
CA HIS A 202 12.92 20.76 11.11
C HIS A 202 12.98 20.19 12.55
N GLY A 203 11.89 20.28 13.30
CA GLY A 203 11.86 20.08 14.75
C GLY A 203 11.96 18.64 15.24
N ASN A 204 11.98 17.63 14.38
CA ASN A 204 12.02 16.25 14.85
C ASN A 204 13.44 15.86 15.32
N MET A 205 13.51 15.04 16.37
CA MET A 205 14.79 14.54 16.87
C MET A 205 15.18 13.27 16.11
N VAL A 206 16.14 13.43 15.21
CA VAL A 206 16.73 12.33 14.45
C VAL A 206 17.91 11.72 15.20
N MET A 207 17.84 10.41 15.37
CA MET A 207 18.72 9.65 16.23
C MET A 207 19.26 8.43 15.48
N ALA A 208 20.55 8.45 15.18
CA ALA A 208 21.21 7.35 14.49
C ALA A 208 21.17 6.07 15.30
N TRP A 209 20.83 4.95 14.66
CA TRP A 209 20.67 3.69 15.36
C TRP A 209 21.64 2.61 14.87
N PHE A 210 21.39 2.04 13.70
CA PHE A 210 22.09 0.82 13.30
C PHE A 210 22.27 0.77 11.79
N SER A 211 23.37 0.15 11.37
CA SER A 211 23.64 -0.19 9.97
C SER A 211 24.11 -1.64 9.89
N ASP A 212 23.69 -2.34 8.86
CA ASP A 212 24.08 -3.72 8.64
C ASP A 212 25.15 -3.83 7.54
N THR A 213 26.31 -3.24 7.79
CA THR A 213 27.36 -2.99 6.78
C THR A 213 28.29 -4.17 6.49
N GLY A 214 28.01 -5.36 7.04
CA GLY A 214 28.88 -6.53 6.89
C GLY A 214 29.00 -6.98 5.43
N ASP A 215 27.93 -7.56 4.90
CA ASP A 215 27.80 -8.08 3.53
C ASP A 215 26.57 -7.51 2.80
N ASN A 216 25.93 -6.46 3.35
CA ASN A 216 24.80 -5.80 2.70
C ASN A 216 25.22 -4.50 2.03
N PRO A 217 24.84 -4.29 0.76
CA PRO A 217 25.09 -3.03 0.09
C PRO A 217 24.18 -1.90 0.61
N HIS A 218 23.00 -2.22 1.14
CA HIS A 218 22.08 -1.28 1.79
C HIS A 218 21.03 -2.01 2.63
N MET A 219 20.34 -1.26 3.50
CA MET A 219 19.02 -1.62 4.03
C MET A 219 17.97 -0.62 3.56
N SER A 220 16.76 -1.09 3.28
CA SER A 220 15.61 -0.24 2.92
C SER A 220 14.43 -0.47 3.85
N GLY A 221 13.20 -0.57 3.36
CA GLY A 221 12.00 -0.63 4.19
C GLY A 221 12.10 -1.67 5.30
N ALA A 222 11.79 -1.24 6.51
CA ALA A 222 12.00 -2.01 7.72
C ALA A 222 10.91 -1.74 8.75
N GLU A 223 10.62 -2.74 9.59
CA GLU A 223 9.61 -2.64 10.65
C GLU A 223 10.02 -3.44 11.88
N LEU A 224 9.67 -2.93 13.07
CA LEU A 224 9.91 -3.59 14.35
C LEU A 224 8.64 -4.27 14.86
N THR A 225 8.81 -5.33 15.63
CA THR A 225 7.73 -5.82 16.49
C THR A 225 7.41 -4.81 17.59
N ARG A 226 6.16 -4.80 18.05
CA ARG A 226 5.68 -3.85 19.08
C ARG A 226 6.43 -3.91 20.40
N ASP A 227 6.92 -5.09 20.76
CA ASP A 227 7.77 -5.32 21.93
C ASP A 227 9.23 -4.87 21.73
N LYS A 228 9.58 -4.40 20.53
CA LYS A 228 10.91 -3.93 20.11
C LYS A 228 12.00 -5.00 20.24
N ARG A 229 11.61 -6.29 20.12
CA ARG A 229 12.53 -7.44 20.22
C ARG A 229 12.98 -8.00 18.88
N LYS A 230 12.25 -7.71 17.79
CA LYS A 230 12.61 -8.16 16.45
C LYS A 230 12.51 -7.00 15.46
N LEU A 231 13.29 -7.08 14.41
CA LEU A 231 13.29 -6.17 13.27
C LEU A 231 13.32 -7.02 12.01
N ALA A 232 12.59 -6.61 10.99
CA ALA A 232 12.77 -7.11 9.63
C ALA A 232 13.08 -5.96 8.70
N ALA A 233 13.98 -6.18 7.73
CA ALA A 233 14.36 -5.16 6.77
C ALA A 233 14.63 -5.76 5.40
N GLN A 234 14.15 -5.09 4.36
CA GLN A 234 14.63 -5.29 3.00
C GLN A 234 16.13 -4.99 2.95
N THR A 235 16.89 -5.90 2.34
CA THR A 235 18.36 -5.87 2.29
C THR A 235 18.86 -6.45 0.97
N GLY A 236 20.18 -6.41 0.75
CA GLY A 236 20.78 -6.93 -0.48
C GLY A 236 20.55 -6.00 -1.67
N ALA A 237 21.28 -6.19 -2.77
CA ALA A 237 21.17 -5.30 -3.92
C ALA A 237 19.74 -5.27 -4.47
N ASN A 238 19.15 -4.09 -4.66
CA ASN A 238 17.77 -3.88 -5.11
C ASN A 238 16.71 -4.65 -4.28
N ASP A 239 16.87 -4.72 -2.95
CA ASP A 239 15.93 -5.37 -2.03
C ASP A 239 15.70 -6.87 -2.33
N SER A 240 16.72 -7.51 -2.91
CA SER A 240 16.68 -8.93 -3.32
C SER A 240 16.71 -9.91 -2.15
N THR A 241 16.86 -9.43 -0.93
CA THR A 241 16.86 -10.24 0.29
C THR A 241 16.03 -9.57 1.39
N LEU A 242 15.52 -10.37 2.32
CA LEU A 242 14.75 -9.88 3.47
C LEU A 242 15.36 -10.46 4.73
N SER A 243 15.95 -9.61 5.58
CA SER A 243 16.66 -10.02 6.78
C SER A 243 15.80 -9.86 8.02
N VAL A 244 15.93 -10.82 8.93
CA VAL A 244 15.29 -10.84 10.24
C VAL A 244 16.37 -10.72 11.31
N TYR A 245 16.15 -9.82 12.27
CA TYR A 245 17.09 -9.46 13.32
C TYR A 245 16.47 -9.66 14.70
N LEU A 246 17.29 -10.08 15.65
CA LEU A 246 17.02 -10.00 17.08
C LEU A 246 17.53 -8.65 17.62
N ILE A 247 16.69 -7.96 18.38
CA ILE A 247 17.05 -6.77 19.15
C ILE A 247 17.23 -7.20 20.60
N ARG A 248 18.48 -7.45 21.02
CA ARG A 248 18.81 -7.78 22.42
C ARG A 248 18.68 -6.54 23.31
N GLY A 249 19.06 -5.39 22.78
CA GLY A 249 18.89 -4.08 23.41
C GLY A 249 18.38 -3.05 22.41
N PHE A 250 17.22 -2.44 22.71
CA PHE A 250 16.72 -1.26 22.00
C PHE A 250 17.36 -0.01 22.60
N PRO A 251 17.71 1.03 21.80
CA PRO A 251 18.38 2.22 22.32
C PRO A 251 17.61 2.86 23.49
N SER A 252 18.33 3.13 24.59
CA SER A 252 17.77 3.80 25.78
C SER A 252 18.13 5.29 25.85
N GLY A 253 18.97 5.76 24.93
CA GLY A 253 19.46 7.13 24.86
C GLY A 253 20.55 7.27 23.81
N TRP A 254 21.03 8.50 23.60
CA TRP A 254 22.09 8.80 22.64
C TRP A 254 23.15 9.66 23.30
N LYS A 255 24.41 9.38 22.98
CA LYS A 255 25.56 10.21 23.36
C LYS A 255 26.44 10.40 22.14
N ASP A 256 26.73 11.67 21.83
CA ASP A 256 27.58 12.06 20.70
C ASP A 256 27.11 11.42 19.37
N GLY A 257 25.79 11.34 19.17
CA GLY A 257 25.17 10.75 17.97
C GLY A 257 25.08 9.22 17.97
N ASN A 258 25.65 8.53 18.97
CA ASN A 258 25.65 7.07 19.03
C ASN A 258 24.58 6.54 20.00
N PRO A 259 23.89 5.43 19.67
CA PRO A 259 22.90 4.83 20.55
C PRO A 259 23.55 4.16 21.76
N ILE A 260 22.95 4.34 22.93
CA ILE A 260 23.32 3.68 24.18
C ILE A 260 22.43 2.44 24.37
N GLY A 261 23.04 1.31 24.73
CA GLY A 261 22.32 0.07 25.03
C GLY A 261 21.75 -0.65 23.81
N SER A 262 22.14 -0.25 22.60
CA SER A 262 21.74 -0.91 21.36
C SER A 262 22.55 -2.18 21.11
N ASP A 263 21.85 -3.28 20.83
CA ASP A 263 22.46 -4.54 20.41
C ASP A 263 21.50 -5.27 19.46
N VAL A 264 21.88 -5.29 18.18
CA VAL A 264 21.09 -5.85 17.08
C VAL A 264 21.91 -6.94 16.40
N VAL A 265 21.30 -8.11 16.24
CA VAL A 265 21.94 -9.29 15.66
C VAL A 265 21.11 -9.79 14.49
N ARG A 266 21.73 -9.94 13.31
CA ARG A 266 21.08 -10.59 12.17
C ARG A 266 20.94 -12.07 12.46
N CYS A 267 19.71 -12.59 12.44
CA CYS A 267 19.45 -14.00 12.69
C CYS A 267 19.47 -14.82 11.41
N TYR A 268 18.65 -14.44 10.44
CA TYR A 268 18.59 -15.13 9.16
C TYR A 268 18.04 -14.20 8.07
N ARG A 269 18.03 -14.72 6.84
CA ARG A 269 17.68 -13.97 5.64
C ARG A 269 16.91 -14.86 4.67
N TYR A 270 15.87 -14.30 4.07
CA TYR A 270 15.19 -14.85 2.90
C TYR A 270 15.85 -14.33 1.63
N GLU A 271 15.94 -15.20 0.62
CA GLU A 271 16.59 -14.92 -0.67
C GLU A 271 15.74 -15.45 -1.82
N GLY A 272 16.08 -15.08 -3.05
CA GLY A 272 15.39 -15.54 -4.26
C GLY A 272 13.92 -15.10 -4.39
N PRO A 273 13.57 -13.82 -4.16
CA PRO A 273 12.21 -13.34 -4.36
C PRO A 273 11.79 -13.51 -5.83
N VAL A 274 10.54 -13.93 -6.06
CA VAL A 274 9.97 -13.91 -7.41
C VAL A 274 9.94 -12.45 -7.88
N GLY A 275 10.37 -12.18 -9.11
CA GLY A 275 10.42 -10.81 -9.62
C GLY A 275 11.63 -9.98 -9.15
N GLY A 276 12.47 -10.50 -8.25
CA GLY A 276 13.78 -9.95 -7.94
C GLY A 276 13.87 -9.04 -6.71
N SER A 277 12.74 -8.70 -6.07
CA SER A 277 12.72 -7.89 -4.85
C SER A 277 11.62 -8.33 -3.88
N TYR A 278 11.85 -8.14 -2.59
CA TYR A 278 10.81 -8.19 -1.56
C TYR A 278 10.18 -6.80 -1.37
N SER A 279 8.93 -6.73 -0.88
CA SER A 279 8.34 -5.47 -0.37
C SER A 279 8.83 -5.16 1.04
N GLN A 280 8.48 -3.97 1.55
CA GLN A 280 8.60 -3.66 2.96
C GLN A 280 7.83 -4.72 3.78
N PRO A 281 8.44 -5.31 4.83
CA PRO A 281 7.77 -6.27 5.69
C PRO A 281 6.85 -5.57 6.69
N THR A 282 5.89 -6.31 7.22
CA THR A 282 5.01 -5.87 8.32
C THR A 282 4.80 -7.00 9.33
N TRP A 283 4.67 -6.67 10.61
CA TRP A 283 4.56 -7.65 11.69
C TRP A 283 3.13 -7.87 12.15
N SER A 284 2.80 -9.13 12.47
CA SER A 284 1.59 -9.41 13.24
C SER A 284 1.61 -8.66 14.59
N PRO A 285 0.45 -8.27 15.13
CA PRO A 285 0.36 -7.53 16.40
C PRO A 285 1.12 -8.16 17.57
N ASP A 286 1.25 -9.48 17.59
CA ASP A 286 1.95 -10.26 18.60
C ASP A 286 3.43 -10.52 18.27
N GLY A 287 3.90 -10.09 17.09
CA GLY A 287 5.27 -10.26 16.60
C GLY A 287 5.68 -11.70 16.28
N SER A 288 4.73 -12.63 16.19
CA SER A 288 5.00 -14.05 15.89
C SER A 288 5.05 -14.37 14.40
N ASN A 289 4.46 -13.51 13.56
CA ASN A 289 4.42 -13.66 12.12
C ASN A 289 4.82 -12.36 11.42
N MET A 290 5.33 -12.51 10.20
CA MET A 290 5.69 -11.41 9.32
C MET A 290 5.00 -11.60 7.97
N ALA A 291 4.32 -10.57 7.49
CA ALA A 291 3.83 -10.52 6.11
C ALA A 291 4.78 -9.70 5.23
N PHE A 292 4.89 -10.13 3.98
CA PHE A 292 5.63 -9.43 2.94
C PHE A 292 5.14 -9.92 1.58
N THR A 293 5.50 -9.22 0.51
CA THR A 293 5.21 -9.63 -0.86
C THR A 293 6.50 -9.79 -1.66
N ASP A 294 6.41 -10.61 -2.69
CA ASP A 294 7.32 -10.58 -3.84
C ASP A 294 6.47 -10.59 -5.12
N GLY A 295 7.09 -10.76 -6.28
CA GLY A 295 6.40 -10.81 -7.57
C GLY A 295 5.34 -11.90 -7.72
N ALA A 296 5.24 -12.87 -6.80
CA ALA A 296 4.16 -13.85 -6.79
C ALA A 296 2.92 -13.39 -5.99
N GLY A 297 3.10 -12.57 -4.95
CA GLY A 297 2.03 -12.05 -4.11
C GLY A 297 2.36 -12.06 -2.62
N LEU A 298 1.32 -11.94 -1.80
CA LEU A 298 1.41 -11.91 -0.34
C LEU A 298 1.82 -13.27 0.24
N LYS A 299 2.78 -13.24 1.15
CA LYS A 299 3.28 -14.38 1.92
C LYS A 299 3.28 -14.04 3.40
N ILE A 300 3.16 -15.07 4.24
CA ILE A 300 3.30 -14.96 5.69
C ILE A 300 4.34 -15.97 6.14
N ALA A 301 5.29 -15.51 6.96
CA ALA A 301 6.27 -16.36 7.60
C ALA A 301 6.10 -16.31 9.12
N ALA A 302 6.05 -17.48 9.76
CA ALA A 302 6.27 -17.55 11.20
C ALA A 302 7.72 -17.18 11.51
N VAL A 303 7.90 -16.38 12.56
CA VAL A 303 9.20 -15.94 13.06
C VAL A 303 9.34 -16.37 14.51
N PRO A 304 10.38 -17.16 14.86
CA PRO A 304 10.58 -17.68 16.21
C PRO A 304 10.64 -16.58 17.26
N ASN A 305 10.34 -16.94 18.50
CA ASN A 305 10.72 -16.10 19.64
C ASN A 305 12.23 -16.28 19.88
N PHE A 306 13.00 -15.21 19.72
CA PHE A 306 14.46 -15.23 19.80
C PHE A 306 15.03 -15.05 21.22
N ALA A 307 14.25 -15.25 22.29
CA ALA A 307 14.68 -15.16 23.69
C ALA A 307 15.89 -14.20 23.92
N SER A 308 17.11 -14.76 24.02
CA SER A 308 18.39 -14.03 23.97
C SER A 308 19.29 -14.38 22.77
N GLU A 309 18.90 -15.33 21.92
CA GLU A 309 19.70 -15.83 20.81
C GLU A 309 18.86 -16.17 19.57
N CYS A 310 19.48 -16.08 18.40
CA CYS A 310 18.84 -16.43 17.14
C CYS A 310 18.58 -17.92 17.05
N THR A 311 17.42 -18.29 16.51
CA THR A 311 17.05 -19.68 16.20
C THR A 311 16.23 -19.75 14.91
N LEU A 312 16.22 -20.90 14.26
CA LEU A 312 15.31 -21.23 13.16
C LEU A 312 14.16 -22.15 13.60
N ASP A 313 14.14 -22.56 14.86
CA ASP A 313 13.10 -23.46 15.38
C ASP A 313 11.74 -22.75 15.39
N GLY A 314 10.82 -23.23 14.55
CA GLY A 314 9.51 -22.61 14.34
C GLY A 314 9.50 -21.51 13.27
N ALA A 315 10.63 -21.23 12.61
CA ALA A 315 10.64 -20.33 11.46
C ALA A 315 9.97 -20.99 10.26
N THR A 316 9.41 -20.18 9.35
CA THR A 316 8.92 -20.67 8.05
C THR A 316 9.96 -20.38 6.96
N PRO A 317 10.83 -21.32 6.56
CA PRO A 317 11.93 -21.01 5.64
C PRO A 317 11.46 -20.75 4.20
N THR A 318 10.34 -21.35 3.81
CA THR A 318 9.75 -21.20 2.47
C THR A 318 8.27 -20.87 2.58
N PRO A 319 7.92 -19.61 2.85
CA PRO A 319 6.54 -19.16 2.94
C PRO A 319 5.76 -19.39 1.65
N ALA A 320 4.60 -20.03 1.75
CA ALA A 320 3.68 -20.19 0.62
C ALA A 320 3.01 -18.86 0.25
N VAL A 321 2.62 -18.72 -1.01
CA VAL A 321 1.82 -17.57 -1.45
C VAL A 321 0.40 -17.72 -0.90
N LEU A 322 0.02 -16.77 -0.04
CA LEU A 322 -1.32 -16.66 0.53
C LEU A 322 -2.29 -16.02 -0.47
N ILE A 323 -1.96 -14.82 -0.97
CA ILE A 323 -2.79 -14.07 -1.91
C ILE A 323 -1.98 -13.73 -3.16
N PRO A 324 -2.20 -14.47 -4.28
CA PRO A 324 -1.52 -14.18 -5.53
C PRO A 324 -1.80 -12.77 -6.05
N GLY A 325 -0.73 -12.08 -6.48
CA GLY A 325 -0.78 -10.73 -7.05
C GLY A 325 -1.14 -9.61 -6.07
N ALA A 326 -1.16 -9.88 -4.75
CA ALA A 326 -1.25 -8.84 -3.73
C ALA A 326 0.10 -8.12 -3.57
N THR A 327 0.06 -6.83 -3.28
CA THR A 327 1.21 -5.94 -3.05
C THR A 327 0.96 -5.04 -1.84
N GLU A 328 2.01 -4.41 -1.32
CA GLU A 328 1.95 -3.43 -0.21
C GLU A 328 1.13 -3.93 1.01
N PRO A 329 1.57 -5.00 1.68
CA PRO A 329 0.87 -5.49 2.85
C PRO A 329 1.14 -4.62 4.08
N ASP A 330 0.13 -4.41 4.91
CA ASP A 330 0.27 -3.82 6.23
C ASP A 330 -0.61 -4.57 7.25
N TRP A 331 -0.02 -5.04 8.36
CA TRP A 331 -0.68 -5.93 9.31
C TRP A 331 -1.09 -5.17 10.57
N GLY A 332 -2.37 -5.23 10.89
CA GLY A 332 -2.95 -4.53 12.04
C GLY A 332 -3.85 -5.41 12.90
N PRO A 333 -4.18 -4.98 14.13
CA PRO A 333 -5.00 -5.71 15.09
C PRO A 333 -6.51 -5.57 14.86
N ALA A 334 -6.94 -4.84 13.84
CA ALA A 334 -8.35 -4.72 13.50
C ALA A 334 -8.84 -5.95 12.72
N ASP A 335 -10.02 -6.48 13.08
CA ASP A 335 -10.60 -7.64 12.40
C ASP A 335 -11.03 -7.32 10.95
N VAL A 336 -11.02 -8.33 10.09
CA VAL A 336 -11.67 -8.26 8.78
C VAL A 336 -13.18 -8.08 8.97
N PRO A 337 -13.81 -7.05 8.37
CA PRO A 337 -15.25 -6.85 8.45
C PRO A 337 -16.03 -8.09 7.99
N PRO A 338 -17.25 -8.32 8.52
CA PRO A 338 -18.12 -9.35 7.99
C PRO A 338 -18.40 -9.09 6.51
N ALA A 339 -18.66 -10.16 5.76
CA ALA A 339 -19.06 -10.04 4.37
C ALA A 339 -20.25 -9.08 4.24
N ARG A 340 -20.19 -8.16 3.29
CA ARG A 340 -21.28 -7.21 3.06
C ARG A 340 -22.57 -8.00 2.79
N PRO A 341 -23.69 -7.70 3.48
CA PRO A 341 -24.97 -8.29 3.14
C PRO A 341 -25.22 -8.08 1.65
N ALA A 342 -25.66 -9.13 0.95
CA ALA A 342 -26.15 -8.95 -0.41
C ALA A 342 -27.20 -7.83 -0.38
N GLN A 343 -27.03 -6.80 -1.23
CA GLN A 343 -28.01 -5.71 -1.27
C GLN A 343 -29.41 -6.31 -1.42
N PRO A 344 -30.38 -5.92 -0.56
CA PRO A 344 -31.75 -6.37 -0.69
C PRO A 344 -32.20 -6.09 -2.12
N THR A 345 -32.70 -7.13 -2.78
CA THR A 345 -33.37 -6.95 -4.07
C THR A 345 -34.51 -5.95 -3.84
N PRO A 346 -34.62 -4.85 -4.60
CA PRO A 346 -35.69 -3.88 -4.41
C PRO A 346 -37.06 -4.58 -4.36
N PRO A 347 -37.98 -4.16 -3.48
CA PRO A 347 -39.29 -4.80 -3.36
C PRO A 347 -39.98 -4.88 -4.71
N ALA A 348 -40.48 -6.07 -5.03
CA ALA A 348 -41.20 -6.32 -6.29
C ALA A 348 -42.41 -5.38 -6.39
N GLN A 349 -42.38 -4.47 -7.36
CA GLN A 349 -43.51 -3.62 -7.72
C GLN A 349 -44.64 -4.51 -8.29
N PRO A 350 -45.94 -4.25 -7.99
CA PRO A 350 -47.05 -5.08 -8.45
C PRO A 350 -47.08 -5.21 -9.97
N THR A 351 -47.21 -6.45 -10.44
CA THR A 351 -46.96 -6.90 -11.81
C THR A 351 -48.14 -6.60 -12.74
N PRO A 352 -47.96 -5.88 -13.87
CA PRO A 352 -48.86 -5.99 -15.02
C PRO A 352 -48.71 -7.37 -15.70
N PRO A 353 -49.68 -7.84 -16.51
CA PRO A 353 -49.80 -9.25 -16.90
C PRO A 353 -48.56 -9.81 -17.62
N ALA A 354 -48.29 -11.10 -17.36
CA ALA A 354 -47.03 -11.78 -17.62
C ALA A 354 -46.60 -11.88 -19.10
N GLN A 355 -45.31 -11.61 -19.35
CA GLN A 355 -44.53 -12.17 -20.45
C GLN A 355 -43.06 -12.39 -20.00
N PRO A 356 -42.27 -13.24 -20.68
CA PRO A 356 -41.42 -14.26 -20.07
C PRO A 356 -40.03 -13.74 -19.66
N THR A 357 -39.40 -14.46 -18.72
CA THR A 357 -38.03 -14.30 -18.21
C THR A 357 -37.02 -13.74 -19.23
N GLN A 358 -36.30 -12.67 -18.86
CA GLN A 358 -35.06 -12.25 -19.54
C GLN A 358 -33.89 -11.99 -18.57
N PRO A 359 -32.65 -12.20 -19.04
CA PRO A 359 -31.53 -12.71 -18.26
C PRO A 359 -30.46 -11.65 -17.95
N THR A 360 -29.55 -11.99 -17.03
CA THR A 360 -28.24 -11.35 -16.78
C THR A 360 -27.68 -10.63 -18.02
N GLY A 361 -27.56 -9.30 -17.93
CA GLY A 361 -27.12 -8.45 -19.03
C GLY A 361 -25.70 -8.79 -19.50
N LYS A 362 -25.57 -9.30 -20.72
CA LYS A 362 -24.30 -9.57 -21.39
C LYS A 362 -23.51 -8.27 -21.56
N SER A 363 -22.40 -8.10 -20.84
CA SER A 363 -21.49 -6.97 -21.02
C SER A 363 -20.67 -7.12 -22.31
N LEU A 364 -20.40 -6.00 -23.01
CA LEU A 364 -19.68 -6.00 -24.28
C LEU A 364 -18.17 -6.04 -24.05
N SER A 365 -17.46 -7.04 -24.60
CA SER A 365 -16.00 -7.10 -24.51
C SER A 365 -15.33 -6.26 -25.61
N VAL A 366 -14.49 -5.30 -25.19
CA VAL A 366 -13.83 -4.31 -26.05
C VAL A 366 -12.36 -4.16 -25.62
N THR A 367 -11.44 -4.24 -26.59
CA THR A 367 -10.00 -4.03 -26.41
C THR A 367 -9.52 -2.91 -27.35
N VAL A 368 -8.61 -2.06 -26.86
CA VAL A 368 -7.97 -1.01 -27.66
C VAL A 368 -6.64 -1.55 -28.18
N SER A 369 -6.50 -1.70 -29.50
CA SER A 369 -5.29 -2.25 -30.11
C SER A 369 -4.22 -1.20 -30.38
N SER A 370 -4.61 0.05 -30.63
CA SER A 370 -3.71 1.22 -30.66
C SER A 370 -4.50 2.52 -30.65
N ALA A 371 -3.87 3.61 -30.19
CA ALA A 371 -4.47 4.93 -30.11
C ALA A 371 -3.43 6.02 -30.41
N SER A 372 -3.49 6.58 -31.63
CA SER A 372 -2.72 7.78 -32.00
C SER A 372 -3.54 8.72 -32.87
N LYS A 373 -3.20 10.01 -32.91
CA LYS A 373 -3.92 10.98 -33.77
C LYS A 373 -3.81 10.61 -35.25
N LYS A 374 -2.64 10.15 -35.71
CA LYS A 374 -2.38 9.81 -37.12
C LYS A 374 -3.09 8.51 -37.53
N SER A 375 -3.08 7.50 -36.66
CA SER A 375 -3.69 6.19 -36.95
C SER A 375 -5.14 6.06 -36.49
N GLY A 376 -5.67 6.99 -35.70
CA GLY A 376 -6.94 6.85 -34.97
C GLY A 376 -6.85 5.82 -33.84
N VAL A 377 -7.98 5.64 -33.14
CA VAL A 377 -8.18 4.59 -32.12
C VAL A 377 -8.69 3.32 -32.80
N LYS A 378 -7.92 2.23 -32.74
CA LYS A 378 -8.31 0.92 -33.27
C LYS A 378 -8.90 0.08 -32.14
N LEU A 379 -10.15 -0.36 -32.32
CA LEU A 379 -10.92 -1.15 -31.36
C LEU A 379 -11.14 -2.55 -31.91
N SER A 380 -11.02 -3.55 -31.04
CA SER A 380 -11.44 -4.93 -31.29
C SER A 380 -12.60 -5.26 -30.33
N VAL A 381 -13.74 -5.67 -30.88
CA VAL A 381 -14.99 -5.87 -30.12
C VAL A 381 -15.50 -7.28 -30.36
N LYS A 382 -15.68 -8.06 -29.30
CA LYS A 382 -16.33 -9.37 -29.41
C LYS A 382 -17.84 -9.16 -29.47
N VAL A 383 -18.44 -9.47 -30.62
CA VAL A 383 -19.88 -9.32 -30.86
C VAL A 383 -20.55 -10.68 -31.03
N THR A 384 -21.79 -10.77 -30.59
CA THR A 384 -22.55 -12.02 -30.49
C THR A 384 -23.33 -12.40 -31.75
N GLY A 385 -23.30 -11.57 -32.80
CA GLY A 385 -24.09 -11.82 -34.02
C GLY A 385 -23.95 -10.73 -35.07
N LYS A 386 -24.82 -10.78 -36.09
CA LYS A 386 -24.94 -9.73 -37.11
C LYS A 386 -25.57 -8.47 -36.48
N GLY A 387 -25.15 -7.27 -36.87
CA GLY A 387 -25.63 -6.02 -36.26
C GLY A 387 -24.87 -4.77 -36.66
N LYS A 388 -25.14 -3.64 -36.02
CA LYS A 388 -24.42 -2.38 -36.19
C LYS A 388 -23.54 -2.12 -34.97
N LEU A 389 -22.25 -1.99 -35.19
CA LEU A 389 -21.28 -1.56 -34.20
C LEU A 389 -21.00 -0.06 -34.40
N SER A 390 -20.99 0.72 -33.33
CA SER A 390 -20.61 2.13 -33.35
C SER A 390 -19.72 2.50 -32.18
N ALA A 391 -18.90 3.54 -32.36
CA ALA A 391 -18.11 4.14 -31.31
C ALA A 391 -18.14 5.66 -31.40
N VAL A 392 -18.20 6.32 -30.25
CA VAL A 392 -18.17 7.77 -30.12
C VAL A 392 -17.10 8.15 -29.11
N ALA A 393 -16.14 8.98 -29.52
CA ALA A 393 -15.12 9.55 -28.65
C ALA A 393 -15.50 10.96 -28.22
N LYS A 394 -15.36 11.26 -26.93
CA LYS A 394 -15.54 12.57 -26.33
C LYS A 394 -14.29 13.05 -25.60
N ALA A 395 -13.98 14.34 -25.72
CA ALA A 395 -13.03 15.05 -24.87
C ALA A 395 -13.85 16.01 -23.99
N GLY A 396 -14.06 15.65 -22.72
CA GLY A 396 -15.08 16.28 -21.88
C GLY A 396 -16.48 16.10 -22.49
N SER A 397 -17.24 17.19 -22.64
CA SER A 397 -18.57 17.17 -23.26
C SER A 397 -18.54 17.15 -24.80
N LYS A 398 -17.42 17.52 -25.43
CA LYS A 398 -17.32 17.66 -26.89
C LYS A 398 -17.05 16.33 -27.57
N THR A 399 -17.84 16.00 -28.60
CA THR A 399 -17.59 14.82 -29.44
C THR A 399 -16.45 15.11 -30.40
N VAL A 400 -15.40 14.27 -30.37
CA VAL A 400 -14.16 14.45 -31.13
C VAL A 400 -13.90 13.32 -32.14
N GLY A 401 -14.77 12.31 -32.19
CA GLY A 401 -14.70 11.25 -33.19
C GLY A 401 -15.97 10.38 -33.17
N LYS A 402 -16.36 9.86 -34.34
CA LYS A 402 -17.42 8.86 -34.50
C LYS A 402 -17.01 7.81 -35.53
N ALA A 403 -17.38 6.56 -35.32
CA ALA A 403 -17.22 5.49 -36.29
C ALA A 403 -18.37 4.50 -36.17
N SER A 404 -18.72 3.84 -37.28
CA SER A 404 -19.65 2.72 -37.25
C SER A 404 -19.37 1.71 -38.36
N ALA A 405 -19.70 0.45 -38.12
CA ALA A 405 -19.57 -0.64 -39.08
C ALA A 405 -20.75 -1.60 -38.95
N LYS A 406 -21.16 -2.22 -40.07
CA LYS A 406 -22.08 -3.36 -40.06
C LYS A 406 -21.28 -4.64 -39.84
N VAL A 407 -21.67 -5.42 -38.85
CA VAL A 407 -21.11 -6.74 -38.55
C VAL A 407 -22.03 -7.79 -39.17
N LYS A 408 -21.49 -8.69 -39.99
CA LYS A 408 -22.27 -9.68 -40.74
C LYS A 408 -22.52 -10.99 -39.98
N LYS A 409 -21.68 -11.31 -38.99
CA LYS A 409 -21.74 -12.54 -38.19
C LYS A 409 -21.10 -12.34 -36.82
N ALA A 410 -21.35 -13.26 -35.88
CA ALA A 410 -20.69 -13.26 -34.57
C ALA A 410 -19.16 -13.39 -34.70
N GLY A 411 -18.42 -12.86 -33.73
CA GLY A 411 -16.96 -12.91 -33.70
C GLY A 411 -16.32 -11.57 -33.31
N THR A 412 -15.04 -11.41 -33.60
CA THR A 412 -14.30 -10.17 -33.29
C THR A 412 -14.43 -9.18 -34.44
N ALA A 413 -15.13 -8.07 -34.22
CA ALA A 413 -15.25 -6.96 -35.16
C ALA A 413 -14.20 -5.89 -34.85
N LYS A 414 -13.52 -5.40 -35.89
CA LYS A 414 -12.55 -4.29 -35.78
C LYS A 414 -13.21 -2.97 -36.19
N LEU A 415 -13.02 -1.94 -35.38
CA LEU A 415 -13.53 -0.59 -35.66
C LEU A 415 -12.40 0.44 -35.52
N LYS A 416 -12.24 1.29 -36.53
CA LYS A 416 -11.26 2.38 -36.52
C LYS A 416 -11.97 3.71 -36.30
N LEU A 417 -11.68 4.36 -35.18
CA LEU A 417 -12.25 5.65 -34.79
C LEU A 417 -11.22 6.76 -35.05
N LYS A 418 -11.46 7.57 -36.09
CA LYS A 418 -10.67 8.79 -36.31
C LYS A 418 -11.07 9.83 -35.26
N VAL A 419 -10.08 10.47 -34.65
CA VAL A 419 -10.28 11.47 -33.59
C VAL A 419 -9.55 12.75 -33.96
N SER A 420 -10.17 13.91 -33.68
CA SER A 420 -9.63 15.22 -34.04
C SER A 420 -8.65 15.79 -32.99
N ARG A 421 -8.57 15.20 -31.79
CA ARG A 421 -7.75 15.66 -30.67
C ARG A 421 -6.86 14.54 -30.09
N LYS A 422 -5.70 14.94 -29.54
CA LYS A 422 -4.83 14.09 -28.70
C LYS A 422 -5.26 14.16 -27.23
N GLY A 423 -4.69 13.28 -26.41
CA GLY A 423 -4.92 13.23 -24.97
C GLY A 423 -5.99 12.23 -24.55
N LYS A 424 -6.46 12.34 -23.30
CA LYS A 424 -7.43 11.42 -22.70
C LYS A 424 -8.84 11.63 -23.28
N LEU A 425 -9.39 10.58 -23.89
CA LEU A 425 -10.72 10.55 -24.49
C LEU A 425 -11.60 9.49 -23.81
N SER A 426 -12.89 9.79 -23.64
CA SER A 426 -13.91 8.81 -23.28
C SER A 426 -14.53 8.22 -24.55
N VAL A 427 -14.41 6.92 -24.76
CA VAL A 427 -14.89 6.20 -25.95
C VAL A 427 -16.04 5.28 -25.57
N LYS A 428 -17.27 5.64 -25.95
CA LYS A 428 -18.45 4.78 -25.79
C LYS A 428 -18.62 3.91 -27.03
N VAL A 429 -18.52 2.60 -26.87
CA VAL A 429 -18.74 1.59 -27.90
C VAL A 429 -20.11 0.97 -27.70
N THR A 430 -20.89 0.87 -28.77
CA THR A 430 -22.25 0.35 -28.75
C THR A 430 -22.42 -0.68 -29.86
N PHE A 431 -22.93 -1.85 -29.52
CA PHE A 431 -23.32 -2.88 -30.47
C PHE A 431 -24.84 -3.06 -30.43
N LYS A 432 -25.49 -2.78 -31.57
CA LYS A 432 -26.91 -3.02 -31.80
C LYS A 432 -27.03 -4.27 -32.69
N PRO A 433 -27.26 -5.47 -32.14
CA PRO A 433 -27.48 -6.66 -32.95
C PRO A 433 -28.72 -6.47 -33.84
N SER A 434 -28.81 -7.19 -34.96
CA SER A 434 -30.04 -7.18 -35.77
C SER A 434 -31.24 -7.78 -35.04
N SER A 435 -30.97 -8.59 -34.03
CA SER A 435 -31.94 -9.26 -33.17
C SER A 435 -31.37 -9.28 -31.74
N GLY A 436 -32.07 -8.63 -30.81
CA GLY A 436 -31.67 -8.52 -29.40
C GLY A 436 -31.43 -7.09 -28.91
N ALA A 437 -31.15 -6.95 -27.62
CA ALA A 437 -30.96 -5.66 -26.97
C ALA A 437 -29.63 -4.99 -27.39
N THR A 438 -29.65 -3.66 -27.44
CA THR A 438 -28.42 -2.88 -27.65
C THR A 438 -27.55 -2.94 -26.41
N ILE A 439 -26.27 -3.26 -26.58
CA ILE A 439 -25.29 -3.32 -25.49
C ILE A 439 -24.19 -2.29 -25.71
N SER A 440 -23.69 -1.67 -24.63
CA SER A 440 -22.64 -0.65 -24.73
C SER A 440 -21.61 -0.75 -23.61
N LYS A 441 -20.38 -0.29 -23.89
CA LYS A 441 -19.27 -0.18 -22.93
C LYS A 441 -18.52 1.12 -23.16
N THR A 442 -18.14 1.80 -22.09
CA THR A 442 -17.33 3.04 -22.14
C THR A 442 -15.91 2.73 -21.70
N LEU A 443 -14.92 3.28 -22.40
CA LEU A 443 -13.49 3.12 -22.13
C LEU A 443 -12.82 4.50 -22.04
N ASN A 444 -11.76 4.60 -21.24
CA ASN A 444 -10.86 5.75 -21.27
C ASN A 444 -9.63 5.42 -22.11
N VAL A 445 -9.33 6.24 -23.13
CA VAL A 445 -8.24 5.99 -24.09
C VAL A 445 -7.35 7.23 -24.17
N ASN A 446 -6.05 7.07 -23.97
CA ASN A 446 -5.08 8.15 -24.19
C ASN A 446 -4.55 8.10 -25.62
N VAL A 447 -4.80 9.16 -26.41
CA VAL A 447 -4.41 9.25 -27.81
C VAL A 447 -3.10 10.02 -27.93
N ARG A 448 -2.03 9.32 -28.34
CA ARG A 448 -0.68 9.89 -28.54
C ARG A 448 -0.56 10.73 -29.82
#